data_AF-A0AAV7DJV3-F1
#
_entry.id   AF-A0AAV7DJV3-F1
#
_cell.length_a   1.000
_cell.length_b   1.000
_cell.length_c   1.000
_cell.angle_alpha   90.00
_cell.angle_beta   90.00
_cell.angle_gamma   90.00
#
_symmetry.space_group_name_H-M   'P 1'
#
loop_
_entity.id
_entity.type
_entity.pdbx_description
1 polymer ?
#
loop_
_entity_poly.entity_id
_entity_poly.type
_entity_poly.pdbx_seq_one_letter_code
_entity_poly.pdbx_strand_id
1 'polypeptide(L)'
;MLRAVLGRVCSRVTQVPVAVQVARFSAAAIPAPNPKPDVPYTQLFINNEFQDAVSKKTFPTINPSTGEVICHVAEADKADVDKAVRAAREAFKLGSPWRRMDASQRGVLINRLADLIERDRTILATLETLDNGKPYAMAYTVDLDIVLKCLRYYAGWADKWHGKTIPIDGDYFTYTRHEPVGVCAQIIPWNFPLVMLAWKFGPALATGNVIVMKVAEQTPLTALHLASLVKEAGFPPGVINILPGMGHTAGAALSSHMDVDKVAFTGSTEVGRLIQQAAGKSNLKKVTLELGGKSPNIIFSDSDLDWAVEQAHFALFFNQGQACASGTRTFVQEDIYNEFVERSVHRAKKRIIGNPFDLKTDPRWMRSSLKRSWVTSKLENKKVPSCCVVGTLLQTAAILSSPLFSVMCLTI
;
A
#
# COMPACT_ATOMS: atom_id res chain seq x y z
N MET A 1 4.57 -41.51 54.89
CA MET A 1 4.52 -42.98 54.68
C MET A 1 3.68 -43.20 53.42
N LEU A 2 4.12 -43.78 52.31
CA LEU A 2 5.26 -44.63 52.00
C LEU A 2 5.72 -44.35 50.56
N ARG A 3 7.03 -44.48 50.33
CA ARG A 3 7.71 -44.51 49.03
C ARG A 3 7.52 -45.90 48.37
N ALA A 4 7.69 -45.88 47.04
CA ALA A 4 8.26 -46.93 46.18
C ALA A 4 7.40 -48.18 45.88
N VAL A 5 7.12 -48.41 44.59
CA VAL A 5 7.71 -49.52 43.80
C VAL A 5 7.75 -49.08 42.33
N LEU A 6 8.93 -48.68 41.83
CA LEU A 6 9.21 -48.51 40.41
C LEU A 6 9.83 -49.81 39.90
N GLY A 7 9.03 -50.64 39.24
CA GLY A 7 9.45 -51.87 38.57
C GLY A 7 9.43 -51.68 37.05
N ARG A 8 10.60 -51.80 36.42
CA ARG A 8 10.82 -51.80 34.97
C ARG A 8 9.93 -52.82 34.26
N VAL A 9 9.20 -52.39 33.22
CA VAL A 9 8.99 -53.19 32.01
C VAL A 9 9.01 -52.27 30.80
N CYS A 10 10.10 -52.35 30.04
CA CYS A 10 10.21 -51.81 28.70
C CYS A 10 9.69 -52.88 27.74
N SER A 11 8.63 -52.59 26.97
CA SER A 11 8.25 -53.43 25.83
C SER A 11 7.62 -52.57 24.74
N ARG A 12 8.46 -52.26 23.74
CA ARG A 12 8.15 -52.10 22.31
C ARG A 12 6.75 -51.57 21.95
N VAL A 13 6.66 -50.26 21.79
CA VAL A 13 5.63 -49.64 20.93
C VAL A 13 6.17 -49.62 19.51
N THR A 14 5.64 -50.47 18.65
CA THR A 14 5.81 -50.41 17.19
C THR A 14 5.21 -49.11 16.68
N GLN A 15 6.03 -48.27 16.04
CA GLN A 15 5.57 -47.06 15.35
C GLN A 15 4.71 -47.47 14.15
N VAL A 16 3.41 -47.15 14.21
CA VAL A 16 2.53 -47.13 13.04
C VAL A 16 2.82 -45.83 12.30
N PRO A 17 3.17 -45.85 10.99
CA PRO A 17 3.38 -44.62 10.25
C PRO A 17 2.00 -43.99 9.99
N VAL A 18 1.70 -42.91 10.70
CA VAL A 18 0.59 -42.02 10.33
C VAL A 18 1.00 -41.33 9.04
N ALA A 19 0.55 -41.86 7.91
CA ALA A 19 0.60 -41.14 6.64
C ALA A 19 -0.28 -39.90 6.79
N VAL A 20 0.34 -38.76 7.09
CA VAL A 20 -0.31 -37.46 6.93
C VAL A 20 -0.60 -37.33 5.45
N GLN A 21 -1.86 -37.56 5.09
CA GLN A 21 -2.36 -37.29 3.76
C GLN A 21 -2.30 -35.79 3.58
N VAL A 22 -1.17 -35.32 3.03
CA VAL A 22 -1.00 -33.94 2.59
C VAL A 22 -2.02 -33.76 1.47
N ALA A 23 -3.18 -33.21 1.82
CA ALA A 23 -4.12 -32.71 0.85
C ALA A 23 -3.33 -31.72 -0.01
N ARG A 24 -3.00 -32.14 -1.24
CA ARG A 24 -2.52 -31.25 -2.28
C ARG A 24 -3.67 -30.32 -2.60
N PHE A 25 -3.79 -29.22 -1.86
CA PHE A 25 -4.50 -28.06 -2.35
C PHE A 25 -3.78 -27.68 -3.64
N SER A 26 -4.37 -28.05 -4.78
CA SER A 26 -3.94 -27.51 -6.07
C SER A 26 -3.97 -26.00 -5.92
N ALA A 27 -2.83 -25.33 -5.98
CA ALA A 27 -2.79 -23.88 -6.02
C ALA A 27 -3.63 -23.49 -7.23
N ALA A 28 -4.81 -22.91 -6.98
CA ALA A 28 -5.68 -22.48 -8.07
C ALA A 28 -4.87 -21.55 -8.96
N ALA A 29 -4.84 -21.84 -10.26
CA ALA A 29 -4.12 -21.02 -11.22
C ALA A 29 -4.63 -19.57 -11.11
N ILE A 30 -3.71 -18.60 -11.15
CA ILE A 30 -4.07 -17.18 -11.17
C ILE A 30 -5.00 -16.95 -12.39
N PRO A 31 -6.20 -16.37 -12.21
CA PRO A 31 -7.11 -16.10 -13.33
C PRO A 31 -6.43 -15.25 -14.40
N ALA A 32 -6.79 -15.44 -15.67
CA ALA A 32 -6.20 -14.64 -16.74
C ALA A 32 -6.60 -13.15 -16.61
N PRO A 33 -5.65 -12.20 -16.75
CA PRO A 33 -5.98 -10.79 -16.75
C PRO A 33 -6.72 -10.37 -18.02
N ASN A 34 -7.53 -9.30 -17.94
CA ASN A 34 -8.02 -8.59 -19.12
C ASN A 34 -7.11 -7.40 -19.43
N PRO A 35 -6.17 -7.46 -20.39
CA PRO A 35 -5.21 -6.37 -20.62
C PRO A 35 -5.83 -5.03 -21.07
N LYS A 36 -7.13 -5.01 -21.39
CA LYS A 36 -7.89 -3.80 -21.74
C LYS A 36 -9.19 -3.77 -20.92
N PRO A 37 -9.12 -3.52 -19.60
CA PRO A 37 -10.31 -3.41 -18.78
C PRO A 37 -11.10 -2.15 -19.14
N ASP A 38 -12.43 -2.22 -19.00
CA ASP A 38 -13.25 -1.02 -19.01
C ASP A 38 -12.91 -0.15 -17.78
N VAL A 39 -12.93 1.17 -17.95
CA VAL A 39 -12.68 2.15 -16.87
C VAL A 39 -13.94 3.00 -16.66
N PRO A 40 -14.98 2.46 -16.00
CA PRO A 40 -16.28 3.13 -15.91
C PRO A 40 -16.30 4.30 -14.91
N TYR A 41 -15.29 4.41 -14.02
CA TYR A 41 -15.27 5.40 -12.95
C TYR A 41 -14.07 6.34 -13.09
N THR A 42 -14.34 7.57 -13.53
CA THR A 42 -13.31 8.60 -13.79
C THR A 42 -13.62 9.95 -13.12
N GLN A 43 -14.67 9.99 -12.31
CA GLN A 43 -15.17 11.20 -11.65
C GLN A 43 -14.78 11.24 -10.18
N LEU A 44 -15.00 12.38 -9.51
CA LEU A 44 -14.85 12.51 -8.06
C LEU A 44 -15.95 11.70 -7.37
N PHE A 45 -15.66 11.06 -6.24
CA PHE A 45 -16.67 10.39 -5.44
C PHE A 45 -16.98 11.19 -4.18
N ILE A 46 -18.14 11.85 -4.15
CA ILE A 46 -18.56 12.69 -3.03
C ILE A 46 -19.99 12.28 -2.67
N ASN A 47 -20.23 12.03 -1.38
CA ASN A 47 -21.58 11.72 -0.89
C ASN A 47 -22.27 10.53 -1.60
N ASN A 48 -21.53 9.45 -1.90
CA ASN A 48 -21.99 8.29 -2.67
C ASN A 48 -22.42 8.57 -4.12
N GLU A 49 -21.96 9.68 -4.69
CA GLU A 49 -22.21 10.08 -6.06
C GLU A 49 -20.90 10.34 -6.81
N PHE A 50 -20.87 9.93 -8.07
CA PHE A 50 -19.81 10.29 -9.00
C PHE A 50 -20.14 11.67 -9.61
N GLN A 51 -19.23 12.63 -9.45
CA GLN A 51 -19.42 14.02 -9.84
C GLN A 51 -18.17 14.54 -10.57
N ASP A 52 -18.36 15.36 -11.60
CA ASP A 52 -17.24 16.11 -12.18
C ASP A 52 -16.65 17.10 -11.18
N ALA A 53 -15.40 17.49 -11.39
CA ALA A 53 -14.82 18.64 -10.71
C ALA A 53 -15.63 19.91 -10.98
N VAL A 54 -15.71 20.81 -10.00
CA VAL A 54 -16.38 22.11 -10.14
C VAL A 54 -15.82 22.89 -11.33
N SER A 55 -14.52 22.79 -11.58
CA SER A 55 -13.83 23.43 -12.71
C SER A 55 -14.07 22.74 -14.06
N LYS A 56 -14.69 21.55 -14.07
CA LYS A 56 -14.78 20.63 -15.21
C LYS A 56 -13.42 20.19 -15.79
N LYS A 57 -12.31 20.51 -15.14
CA LYS A 57 -10.98 20.06 -15.57
C LYS A 57 -10.82 18.57 -15.36
N THR A 58 -9.99 17.98 -16.21
CA THR A 58 -9.55 16.60 -16.11
C THR A 58 -8.05 16.52 -16.34
N PHE A 59 -7.41 15.48 -15.83
CA PHE A 59 -6.01 15.16 -16.10
C PHE A 59 -5.89 13.72 -16.66
N PRO A 60 -4.90 13.45 -17.52
CA PRO A 60 -4.69 12.12 -18.06
C PRO A 60 -4.02 11.21 -17.01
N THR A 61 -4.46 9.97 -16.91
CA THR A 61 -3.67 8.89 -16.29
C THR A 61 -3.02 8.03 -17.38
N ILE A 62 -1.79 7.60 -17.16
CA ILE A 62 -0.89 7.09 -18.20
C ILE A 62 -0.49 5.66 -17.85
N ASN A 63 -0.61 4.74 -18.81
CA ASN A 63 -0.07 3.40 -18.67
C ASN A 63 1.46 3.47 -18.69
N PRO A 64 2.16 3.17 -17.58
CA PRO A 64 3.62 3.31 -17.53
C PRO A 64 4.35 2.29 -18.41
N SER A 65 3.66 1.26 -18.88
CA SER A 65 4.16 0.21 -19.77
C SER A 65 4.36 0.70 -21.19
N THR A 66 3.39 1.47 -21.69
CA THR A 66 3.33 1.92 -23.10
C THR A 66 3.59 3.43 -23.22
N GLY A 67 3.38 4.20 -22.15
CA GLY A 67 3.39 5.66 -22.17
C GLY A 67 2.11 6.28 -22.73
N GLU A 68 1.11 5.46 -23.08
CA GLU A 68 -0.15 5.91 -23.64
C GLU A 68 -1.11 6.35 -22.52
N VAL A 69 -1.98 7.31 -22.84
CA VAL A 69 -3.06 7.73 -21.95
C VAL A 69 -4.08 6.59 -21.84
N ILE A 70 -4.40 6.18 -20.61
CA ILE A 70 -5.47 5.21 -20.34
C ILE A 70 -6.81 5.91 -20.49
N CYS A 71 -7.02 6.99 -19.72
CA CYS A 71 -8.21 7.82 -19.76
C CYS A 71 -7.95 9.19 -19.11
N HIS A 72 -8.96 10.07 -19.15
CA HIS A 72 -8.99 11.32 -18.40
C HIS A 72 -9.80 11.15 -17.11
N VAL A 73 -9.33 11.75 -16.02
CA VAL A 73 -9.94 11.69 -14.68
C VAL A 73 -10.24 13.10 -14.20
N ALA A 74 -11.38 13.31 -13.53
CA ALA A 74 -11.75 14.60 -12.96
C ALA A 74 -10.65 15.15 -12.03
N GLU A 75 -10.31 16.43 -12.19
CA GLU A 75 -9.24 17.09 -11.44
C GLU A 75 -9.82 17.87 -10.26
N ALA A 76 -9.85 17.26 -9.07
CA ALA A 76 -10.28 17.96 -7.86
C ALA A 76 -9.35 19.15 -7.56
N ASP A 77 -9.97 20.26 -7.17
CA ASP A 77 -9.28 21.42 -6.62
C ASP A 77 -9.91 21.81 -5.26
N LYS A 78 -9.52 22.95 -4.70
CA LYS A 78 -10.00 23.45 -3.41
C LYS A 78 -11.53 23.44 -3.29
N ALA A 79 -12.26 23.84 -4.33
CA ALA A 79 -13.72 23.88 -4.30
C ALA A 79 -14.34 22.48 -4.11
N ASP A 80 -13.74 21.46 -4.71
CA ASP A 80 -14.17 20.07 -4.58
C ASP A 80 -13.79 19.48 -3.22
N VAL A 81 -12.61 19.83 -2.71
CA VAL A 81 -12.19 19.52 -1.33
C VAL A 81 -13.19 20.10 -0.34
N ASP A 82 -13.56 21.37 -0.48
CA ASP A 82 -14.53 22.03 0.39
C ASP A 82 -15.90 21.31 0.33
N LYS A 83 -16.35 20.86 -0.87
CA LYS A 83 -17.57 20.05 -1.02
C LYS A 83 -17.48 18.71 -0.29
N ALA A 84 -16.37 17.98 -0.46
CA ALA A 84 -16.17 16.67 0.16
C ALA A 84 -16.06 16.76 1.68
N VAL A 85 -15.37 17.78 2.20
CA VAL A 85 -15.25 18.01 3.65
C VAL A 85 -16.61 18.36 4.24
N ARG A 86 -17.44 19.17 3.56
CA ARG A 86 -18.83 19.41 3.99
C ARG A 86 -19.63 18.11 4.05
N ALA A 87 -19.60 17.28 3.00
CA ALA A 87 -20.31 16.00 2.98
C ALA A 87 -19.85 15.07 4.13
N ALA A 88 -18.54 14.99 4.37
CA ALA A 88 -17.97 14.25 5.49
C ALA A 88 -18.46 14.80 6.85
N ARG A 89 -18.43 16.12 7.03
CA ARG A 89 -18.87 16.75 8.28
C ARG A 89 -20.35 16.49 8.56
N GLU A 90 -21.20 16.56 7.53
CA GLU A 90 -22.62 16.20 7.65
C GLU A 90 -22.81 14.74 8.06
N ALA A 91 -22.09 13.80 7.43
CA ALA A 91 -22.12 12.39 7.79
C ALA A 91 -21.64 12.12 9.23
N PHE A 92 -20.81 13.00 9.80
CA PHE A 92 -20.26 12.88 11.16
C PHE A 92 -21.07 13.59 12.26
N LYS A 93 -22.15 14.31 11.91
CA LYS A 93 -22.99 15.00 12.90
C LYS A 93 -23.56 14.04 13.95
N LEU A 94 -23.67 14.52 15.18
CA LEU A 94 -24.33 13.76 16.25
C LEU A 94 -25.77 13.44 15.81
N GLY A 95 -26.19 12.19 15.97
CA GLY A 95 -27.50 11.72 15.51
C GLY A 95 -27.54 11.22 14.07
N SER A 96 -26.46 11.38 13.29
CA SER A 96 -26.38 10.83 11.92
C SER A 96 -26.41 9.29 11.93
N PRO A 97 -26.77 8.65 10.80
CA PRO A 97 -26.72 7.20 10.67
C PRO A 97 -25.36 6.62 11.05
N TRP A 98 -24.26 7.25 10.63
CA TRP A 98 -22.91 6.76 10.93
C TRP A 98 -22.53 6.90 12.42
N ARG A 99 -22.93 8.01 13.07
CA ARG A 99 -22.66 8.23 14.50
C ARG A 99 -23.54 7.41 15.43
N ARG A 100 -24.73 7.03 14.98
CA ARG A 100 -25.67 6.17 15.73
C ARG A 100 -25.46 4.67 15.48
N MET A 101 -24.70 4.32 14.44
CA MET A 101 -24.44 2.94 14.09
C MET A 101 -23.65 2.24 15.19
N ASP A 102 -24.12 1.05 15.58
CA ASP A 102 -23.39 0.20 16.50
C ASP A 102 -21.99 -0.10 15.97
N ALA A 103 -21.04 -0.21 16.91
CA ALA A 103 -19.65 -0.47 16.58
C ALA A 103 -19.46 -1.76 15.76
N SER A 104 -20.22 -2.80 16.07
CA SER A 104 -20.23 -4.07 15.34
C SER A 104 -20.75 -3.95 13.91
N GLN A 105 -21.76 -3.10 13.67
CA GLN A 105 -22.32 -2.87 12.33
C GLN A 105 -21.34 -2.16 11.40
N ARG A 106 -20.44 -1.31 11.93
CA ARG A 106 -19.30 -0.80 11.15
C ARG A 106 -18.40 -1.96 10.68
N GLY A 107 -18.14 -2.93 11.56
CA GLY A 107 -17.40 -4.14 11.21
C GLY A 107 -18.07 -4.96 10.09
N VAL A 108 -19.41 -5.10 10.13
CA VAL A 108 -20.18 -5.75 9.06
C VAL A 108 -19.99 -5.05 7.71
N LEU A 109 -20.08 -3.72 7.66
CA LEU A 109 -19.87 -2.95 6.43
C LEU A 109 -18.45 -3.09 5.88
N ILE A 110 -17.43 -3.09 6.76
CA ILE A 110 -16.03 -3.28 6.35
C ILE A 110 -15.81 -4.70 5.79
N ASN A 111 -16.38 -5.73 6.41
CA ASN A 111 -16.33 -7.10 5.86
C ASN A 111 -17.06 -7.20 4.52
N ARG A 112 -18.24 -6.60 4.39
CA ARG A 112 -18.98 -6.58 3.12
C ARG A 112 -18.18 -5.90 2.01
N LEU A 113 -17.49 -4.80 2.31
CA LEU A 113 -16.57 -4.17 1.35
C LEU A 113 -15.42 -5.11 0.97
N ALA A 114 -14.84 -5.84 1.92
CA ALA A 114 -13.82 -6.84 1.63
C ALA A 114 -14.35 -7.96 0.72
N ASP A 115 -15.57 -8.44 0.95
CA ASP A 115 -16.19 -9.47 0.12
C ASP A 115 -16.45 -8.98 -1.31
N LEU A 116 -16.87 -7.71 -1.48
CA LEU A 116 -17.02 -7.09 -2.79
C LEU A 116 -15.67 -6.88 -3.52
N ILE A 117 -14.62 -6.52 -2.78
CA ILE A 117 -13.26 -6.43 -3.32
C ILE A 117 -12.76 -7.82 -3.74
N GLU A 118 -13.10 -8.87 -2.99
CA GLU A 118 -12.72 -10.25 -3.33
C GLU A 118 -13.47 -10.75 -4.57
N ARG A 119 -14.77 -10.40 -4.70
CA ARG A 119 -15.55 -10.64 -5.92
C ARG A 119 -14.89 -9.99 -7.14
N ASP A 120 -14.51 -8.72 -7.02
CA ASP A 120 -13.93 -7.93 -8.11
C ASP A 120 -12.40 -8.03 -8.21
N ARG A 121 -11.79 -8.99 -7.52
CA ARG A 121 -10.32 -9.08 -7.34
C ARG A 121 -9.56 -9.09 -8.66
N THR A 122 -10.09 -9.77 -9.68
CA THR A 122 -9.47 -9.84 -11.02
C THR A 122 -9.53 -8.49 -11.75
N ILE A 123 -10.65 -7.77 -11.65
CA ILE A 123 -10.84 -6.44 -12.22
C ILE A 123 -9.90 -5.45 -11.55
N LEU A 124 -9.89 -5.42 -10.22
CA LEU A 124 -9.03 -4.55 -9.43
C LEU A 124 -7.55 -4.82 -9.66
N ALA A 125 -7.11 -6.08 -9.68
CA ALA A 125 -5.72 -6.42 -9.97
C ALA A 125 -5.29 -6.03 -11.39
N THR A 126 -6.20 -6.14 -12.36
CA THR A 126 -5.98 -5.73 -13.75
C THR A 126 -5.82 -4.22 -13.85
N LEU A 127 -6.73 -3.47 -13.23
CA LEU A 127 -6.71 -2.01 -13.24
C LEU A 127 -5.49 -1.47 -12.48
N GLU A 128 -5.12 -2.09 -11.36
CA GLU A 128 -3.91 -1.76 -10.61
C GLU A 128 -2.67 -1.96 -11.47
N THR A 129 -2.60 -3.08 -12.21
CA THR A 129 -1.50 -3.38 -13.14
C THR A 129 -1.43 -2.36 -14.27
N LEU A 130 -2.57 -2.00 -14.85
CA LEU A 130 -2.64 -1.05 -15.96
C LEU A 130 -2.17 0.35 -15.55
N ASP A 131 -2.63 0.83 -14.40
CA ASP A 131 -2.43 2.21 -13.94
C ASP A 131 -1.07 2.37 -13.22
N ASN A 132 -0.64 1.38 -12.43
CA ASN A 132 0.65 1.42 -11.70
C ASN A 132 1.83 0.81 -12.47
N GLY A 133 1.57 -0.19 -13.32
CA GLY A 133 2.59 -0.96 -14.02
C GLY A 133 3.17 -2.13 -13.22
N LYS A 134 2.68 -2.45 -12.01
CA LYS A 134 3.12 -3.64 -11.29
C LYS A 134 2.68 -4.92 -12.00
N PRO A 135 3.42 -6.03 -11.92
CA PRO A 135 2.99 -7.29 -12.50
C PRO A 135 1.63 -7.77 -11.97
N TYR A 136 0.79 -8.27 -12.86
CA TYR A 136 -0.56 -8.72 -12.54
C TYR A 136 -0.59 -9.81 -11.47
N ALA A 137 0.33 -10.78 -11.57
CA ALA A 137 0.45 -11.82 -10.57
C ALA A 137 0.74 -11.25 -9.17
N MET A 138 1.56 -10.19 -9.05
CA MET A 138 1.78 -9.49 -7.77
C MET A 138 0.55 -8.70 -7.32
N ALA A 139 -0.07 -7.92 -8.22
CA ALA A 139 -1.29 -7.19 -7.88
C ALA A 139 -2.35 -8.14 -7.31
N TYR A 140 -2.58 -9.27 -7.98
CA TYR A 140 -3.57 -10.26 -7.58
C TYR A 140 -3.21 -11.00 -6.30
N THR A 141 -2.00 -11.55 -6.20
CA THR A 141 -1.62 -12.47 -5.11
C THR A 141 -1.06 -11.78 -3.87
N VAL A 142 -0.51 -10.56 -4.00
CA VAL A 142 0.14 -9.81 -2.92
C VAL A 142 -0.72 -8.62 -2.52
N ASP A 143 -0.88 -7.63 -3.40
CA ASP A 143 -1.55 -6.37 -3.05
C ASP A 143 -2.99 -6.59 -2.62
N LEU A 144 -3.79 -7.28 -3.44
CA LEU A 144 -5.19 -7.55 -3.13
C LEU A 144 -5.36 -8.49 -1.92
N ASP A 145 -4.44 -9.42 -1.69
CA ASP A 145 -4.45 -10.25 -0.47
C ASP A 145 -4.22 -9.40 0.79
N ILE A 146 -3.25 -8.48 0.74
CA ILE A 146 -2.98 -7.52 1.82
C ILE A 146 -4.21 -6.62 2.06
N VAL A 147 -4.85 -6.13 1.00
CA VAL A 147 -6.07 -5.31 1.10
C VAL A 147 -7.17 -6.06 1.85
N LEU A 148 -7.48 -7.29 1.41
CA LEU A 148 -8.52 -8.12 2.00
C LEU A 148 -8.22 -8.43 3.47
N LYS A 149 -6.99 -8.84 3.77
CA LYS A 149 -6.56 -9.12 5.15
C LYS A 149 -6.61 -7.88 6.03
N CYS A 150 -6.20 -6.72 5.53
CA CYS A 150 -6.22 -5.47 6.28
C CYS A 150 -7.65 -5.04 6.64
N LEU A 151 -8.57 -5.07 5.66
CA LEU A 151 -9.97 -4.70 5.90
C LEU A 151 -10.64 -5.69 6.85
N ARG A 152 -10.48 -7.00 6.63
CA ARG A 152 -11.03 -8.05 7.51
C ARG A 152 -10.48 -7.96 8.93
N TYR A 153 -9.19 -7.63 9.09
CA TYR A 153 -8.58 -7.38 10.39
C TYR A 153 -9.26 -6.22 11.12
N TYR A 154 -9.39 -5.06 10.46
CA TYR A 154 -10.00 -3.88 11.09
C TYR A 154 -11.51 -3.99 11.27
N ALA A 155 -12.21 -4.79 10.46
CA ALA A 155 -13.61 -5.15 10.69
C ALA A 155 -13.78 -5.78 12.09
N GLY A 156 -12.87 -6.68 12.48
CA GLY A 156 -12.86 -7.31 13.80
C GLY A 156 -12.53 -6.37 14.96
N TRP A 157 -11.92 -5.21 14.71
CA TRP A 157 -11.56 -4.21 15.72
C TRP A 157 -12.66 -3.18 16.00
N ALA A 158 -13.66 -3.07 15.12
CA ALA A 158 -14.63 -1.98 15.15
C ALA A 158 -15.36 -1.84 16.50
N ASP A 159 -15.60 -2.96 17.20
CA ASP A 159 -16.31 -3.07 18.48
C ASP A 159 -15.41 -3.49 19.67
N LYS A 160 -14.07 -3.48 19.51
CA LYS A 160 -13.12 -3.97 20.53
C LYS A 160 -12.07 -2.95 20.96
N TRP A 161 -12.23 -1.68 20.58
CA TRP A 161 -11.34 -0.61 20.99
C TRP A 161 -11.77 0.03 22.32
N HIS A 162 -11.54 -0.69 23.41
CA HIS A 162 -12.04 -0.33 24.74
C HIS A 162 -11.34 0.89 25.34
N GLY A 163 -12.11 1.68 26.11
CA GLY A 163 -11.57 2.66 27.05
C GLY A 163 -11.04 2.00 28.33
N LYS A 164 -10.86 2.79 29.39
CA LYS A 164 -10.36 2.32 30.69
C LYS A 164 -11.18 2.91 31.83
N THR A 165 -11.29 2.19 32.94
CA THR A 165 -11.61 2.76 34.25
C THR A 165 -10.30 3.06 34.98
N ILE A 166 -10.20 4.21 35.64
CA ILE A 166 -8.94 4.71 36.21
C ILE A 166 -9.08 4.83 37.73
N PRO A 167 -8.20 4.18 38.52
CA PRO A 167 -8.17 4.30 39.97
C PRO A 167 -7.44 5.59 40.36
N ILE A 168 -8.16 6.72 40.32
CA ILE A 168 -7.63 8.02 40.78
C ILE A 168 -7.76 8.12 42.30
N ASP A 169 -6.92 8.96 42.92
CA ASP A 169 -7.03 9.28 44.35
C ASP A 169 -8.36 9.97 44.68
N GLY A 170 -8.87 9.74 45.90
CA GLY A 170 -10.13 10.33 46.40
C GLY A 170 -11.40 9.64 45.89
N ASP A 171 -12.55 10.21 46.23
CA ASP A 171 -13.87 9.62 45.96
C ASP A 171 -14.43 10.01 44.59
N TYR A 172 -13.70 9.62 43.52
CA TYR A 172 -14.09 9.92 42.13
C TYR A 172 -14.22 8.66 41.28
N PHE A 173 -15.27 8.61 40.45
CA PHE A 173 -15.38 7.61 39.38
C PHE A 173 -14.85 8.16 38.06
N THR A 174 -13.72 7.62 37.59
CA THR A 174 -13.04 8.08 36.38
C THR A 174 -12.99 6.99 35.31
N TYR A 175 -13.35 7.34 34.08
CA TYR A 175 -13.23 6.45 32.92
C TYR A 175 -12.92 7.23 31.63
N THR A 176 -12.41 6.54 30.62
CA THR A 176 -12.14 7.11 29.30
C THR A 176 -13.12 6.60 28.25
N ARG A 177 -13.48 7.49 27.32
CA ARG A 177 -14.20 7.14 26.09
C ARG A 177 -13.26 7.33 24.90
N HIS A 178 -13.12 6.30 24.09
CA HIS A 178 -12.39 6.39 22.83
C HIS A 178 -13.34 6.78 21.71
N GLU A 179 -13.49 8.09 21.49
CA GLU A 179 -14.36 8.63 20.45
C GLU A 179 -13.60 8.80 19.12
N PRO A 180 -14.29 8.71 17.97
CA PRO A 180 -13.67 9.01 16.67
C PRO A 180 -13.12 10.44 16.67
N VAL A 181 -11.99 10.65 15.99
CA VAL A 181 -11.39 11.98 15.86
C VAL A 181 -12.23 12.93 15.00
N GLY A 182 -12.97 12.40 14.02
CA GLY A 182 -13.88 13.16 13.16
C GLY A 182 -13.58 13.03 11.67
N VAL A 183 -13.41 14.15 10.98
CA VAL A 183 -13.08 14.20 9.55
C VAL A 183 -11.59 13.94 9.36
N CYS A 184 -11.28 12.77 8.79
CA CYS A 184 -9.94 12.32 8.48
C CYS A 184 -9.59 12.61 7.02
N ALA A 185 -8.68 13.56 6.80
CA ALA A 185 -7.98 13.72 5.54
C ALA A 185 -6.95 12.60 5.35
N GLN A 186 -6.99 11.93 4.20
CA GLN A 186 -6.09 10.82 3.88
C GLN A 186 -5.44 11.08 2.53
N ILE A 187 -4.12 11.25 2.51
CA ILE A 187 -3.37 11.54 1.27
C ILE A 187 -2.38 10.38 1.05
N ILE A 188 -2.54 9.67 -0.06
CA ILE A 188 -1.81 8.42 -0.34
C ILE A 188 -0.90 8.55 -1.58
N PRO A 189 0.21 7.78 -1.63
CA PRO A 189 1.11 7.74 -2.78
C PRO A 189 0.61 6.75 -3.84
N TRP A 190 1.35 6.66 -4.94
CA TRP A 190 1.00 5.89 -6.13
C TRP A 190 1.59 4.46 -6.17
N ASN A 191 2.47 4.08 -5.24
CA ASN A 191 3.25 2.84 -5.38
C ASN A 191 2.51 1.55 -4.99
N PHE A 192 1.58 1.64 -4.03
CA PHE A 192 0.61 0.58 -3.71
C PHE A 192 -0.80 1.18 -3.54
N PRO A 193 -1.44 1.65 -4.63
CA PRO A 193 -2.70 2.41 -4.57
C PRO A 193 -3.77 1.76 -3.68
N LEU A 194 -4.14 0.51 -3.95
CA LEU A 194 -5.18 -0.19 -3.18
C LEU A 194 -4.74 -0.52 -1.75
N VAL A 195 -3.49 -0.94 -1.54
CA VAL A 195 -2.97 -1.25 -0.20
C VAL A 195 -2.97 0.00 0.68
N MET A 196 -2.50 1.14 0.15
CA MET A 196 -2.47 2.41 0.87
C MET A 196 -3.87 2.89 1.22
N LEU A 197 -4.83 2.69 0.31
CA LEU A 197 -6.23 2.96 0.58
C LEU A 197 -6.74 2.08 1.73
N ALA A 198 -6.54 0.77 1.67
CA ALA A 198 -7.00 -0.17 2.70
C ALA A 198 -6.38 0.13 4.08
N TRP A 199 -5.06 0.41 4.12
CA TRP A 199 -4.34 0.79 5.33
C TRP A 199 -4.87 2.06 6.00
N LYS A 200 -5.45 2.98 5.23
CA LYS A 200 -6.06 4.19 5.77
C LYS A 200 -7.56 4.04 6.05
N PHE A 201 -8.29 3.31 5.21
CA PHE A 201 -9.71 3.04 5.39
C PHE A 201 -9.98 2.17 6.62
N GLY A 202 -9.30 1.03 6.72
CA GLY A 202 -9.52 0.05 7.79
C GLY A 202 -9.60 0.67 9.20
N PRO A 203 -8.53 1.30 9.71
CA PRO A 203 -8.55 1.87 11.05
C PRO A 203 -9.52 3.04 11.20
N ALA A 204 -9.63 3.91 10.18
CA ALA A 204 -10.48 5.09 10.27
C ALA A 204 -11.97 4.73 10.33
N LEU A 205 -12.41 3.78 9.51
CA LEU A 205 -13.80 3.30 9.49
C LEU A 205 -14.13 2.48 10.74
N ALA A 206 -13.24 1.59 11.17
CA ALA A 206 -13.44 0.78 12.38
C ALA A 206 -13.68 1.66 13.62
N THR A 207 -12.93 2.75 13.71
CA THR A 207 -13.05 3.75 14.79
C THR A 207 -14.14 4.79 14.57
N GLY A 208 -14.97 4.68 13.52
CA GLY A 208 -16.15 5.52 13.30
C GLY A 208 -15.87 6.92 12.75
N ASN A 209 -14.72 7.15 12.12
CA ASN A 209 -14.41 8.41 11.46
C ASN A 209 -15.08 8.50 10.08
N VAL A 210 -15.06 9.68 9.50
CA VAL A 210 -15.42 9.93 8.10
C VAL A 210 -14.17 10.35 7.33
N ILE A 211 -14.12 10.06 6.04
CA ILE A 211 -12.89 10.12 5.24
C ILE A 211 -13.07 11.08 4.06
N VAL A 212 -12.07 11.93 3.86
CA VAL A 212 -11.82 12.60 2.59
C VAL A 212 -10.43 12.17 2.12
N MET A 213 -10.39 11.31 1.11
CA MET A 213 -9.16 10.74 0.59
C MET A 213 -8.74 11.43 -0.70
N LYS A 214 -7.52 11.96 -0.74
CA LYS A 214 -6.85 12.37 -1.97
C LYS A 214 -5.95 11.25 -2.46
N VAL A 215 -6.23 10.74 -3.66
CA VAL A 215 -5.43 9.67 -4.29
C VAL A 215 -4.35 10.27 -5.19
N ALA A 216 -3.22 9.57 -5.33
CA ALA A 216 -2.12 10.05 -6.17
C ALA A 216 -2.56 10.19 -7.63
N GLU A 217 -2.18 11.30 -8.27
CA GLU A 217 -2.55 11.63 -9.65
C GLU A 217 -2.01 10.63 -10.67
N GLN A 218 -0.99 9.85 -10.34
CA GLN A 218 -0.43 8.84 -11.23
C GLN A 218 -1.24 7.55 -11.27
N THR A 219 -2.05 7.26 -10.24
CA THR A 219 -2.73 5.97 -10.10
C THR A 219 -4.11 6.10 -9.43
N PRO A 220 -5.05 6.88 -10.01
CA PRO A 220 -6.34 7.13 -9.37
C PRO A 220 -7.37 6.01 -9.57
N LEU A 221 -7.21 5.15 -10.59
CA LEU A 221 -8.34 4.40 -11.15
C LEU A 221 -8.90 3.32 -10.22
N THR A 222 -8.03 2.59 -9.51
CA THR A 222 -8.48 1.52 -8.61
C THR A 222 -9.22 2.02 -7.39
N ALA A 223 -8.85 3.19 -6.88
CA ALA A 223 -9.59 3.85 -5.81
C ALA A 223 -10.99 4.30 -6.26
N LEU A 224 -11.13 4.75 -7.52
CA LEU A 224 -12.43 5.12 -8.09
C LEU A 224 -13.33 3.92 -8.34
N HIS A 225 -12.78 2.78 -8.80
CA HIS A 225 -13.52 1.52 -8.85
C HIS A 225 -13.98 1.07 -7.47
N LEU A 226 -13.10 1.12 -6.48
CA LEU A 226 -13.45 0.77 -5.10
C LEU A 226 -14.54 1.68 -4.53
N ALA A 227 -14.62 2.94 -4.98
CA ALA A 227 -15.68 3.87 -4.58
C ALA A 227 -17.10 3.37 -4.93
N SER A 228 -17.27 2.68 -6.07
CA SER A 228 -18.55 2.08 -6.41
C SER A 228 -18.90 0.94 -5.44
N LEU A 229 -17.90 0.15 -5.03
CA LEU A 229 -18.05 -0.92 -4.05
C LEU A 229 -18.37 -0.40 -2.65
N VAL A 230 -17.89 0.79 -2.29
CA VAL A 230 -18.27 1.47 -1.03
C VAL A 230 -19.77 1.74 -0.99
N LYS A 231 -20.33 2.25 -2.10
CA LYS A 231 -21.77 2.48 -2.21
C LYS A 231 -22.54 1.16 -2.15
N GLU A 232 -22.08 0.14 -2.87
CA GLU A 232 -22.70 -1.20 -2.89
C GLU A 232 -22.63 -1.92 -1.52
N ALA A 233 -21.56 -1.68 -0.75
CA ALA A 233 -21.42 -2.19 0.61
C ALA A 233 -22.44 -1.56 1.58
N GLY A 234 -23.00 -0.39 1.27
CA GLY A 234 -24.02 0.28 2.08
C GLY A 234 -23.47 1.26 3.10
N PHE A 235 -22.26 1.79 2.90
CA PHE A 235 -21.77 2.89 3.74
C PHE A 235 -22.69 4.12 3.57
N PRO A 236 -23.05 4.83 4.67
CA PRO A 236 -23.85 6.04 4.56
C PRO A 236 -23.17 7.10 3.68
N PRO A 237 -23.96 7.89 2.92
CA PRO A 237 -23.41 8.98 2.10
C PRO A 237 -22.53 9.92 2.92
N GLY A 238 -21.38 10.28 2.34
CA GLY A 238 -20.43 11.23 2.94
C GLY A 238 -19.43 10.59 3.90
N VAL A 239 -19.63 9.34 4.32
CA VAL A 239 -18.66 8.64 5.20
C VAL A 239 -17.32 8.45 4.50
N ILE A 240 -17.32 8.18 3.20
CA ILE A 240 -16.11 8.06 2.37
C ILE A 240 -16.29 8.98 1.15
N ASN A 241 -15.31 9.85 0.95
CA ASN A 241 -15.21 10.71 -0.22
C ASN A 241 -13.81 10.54 -0.82
N ILE A 242 -13.71 10.37 -2.14
CA ILE A 242 -12.45 10.09 -2.86
C ILE A 242 -12.26 11.14 -3.94
N LEU A 243 -11.12 11.82 -3.88
CA LEU A 243 -10.76 12.96 -4.72
C LEU A 243 -9.45 12.67 -5.47
N PRO A 244 -9.49 12.29 -6.76
CA PRO A 244 -8.34 12.40 -7.64
C PRO A 244 -8.02 13.88 -7.90
N GLY A 245 -6.73 14.24 -7.91
CA GLY A 245 -6.29 15.62 -8.15
C GLY A 245 -4.78 15.77 -7.91
N MET A 246 -4.24 16.97 -8.06
CA MET A 246 -2.79 17.19 -7.88
C MET A 246 -2.42 17.37 -6.40
N GLY A 247 -1.15 17.08 -6.06
CA GLY A 247 -0.64 17.28 -4.71
C GLY A 247 -0.69 18.75 -4.24
N HIS A 248 -0.34 19.69 -5.12
CA HIS A 248 -0.24 21.12 -4.79
C HIS A 248 -1.61 21.85 -4.83
N THR A 249 -2.65 21.24 -5.40
CA THR A 249 -4.02 21.76 -5.40
C THR A 249 -4.86 21.03 -4.35
N ALA A 250 -5.44 19.87 -4.69
CA ALA A 250 -6.29 19.08 -3.81
C ALA A 250 -5.59 18.66 -2.51
N GLY A 251 -4.33 18.19 -2.59
CA GLY A 251 -3.58 17.75 -1.41
C GLY A 251 -3.28 18.89 -0.43
N ALA A 252 -2.85 20.04 -0.95
CA ALA A 252 -2.54 21.22 -0.14
C ALA A 252 -3.81 21.85 0.46
N ALA A 253 -4.89 21.95 -0.33
CA ALA A 253 -6.20 22.40 0.15
C ALA A 253 -6.70 21.52 1.31
N LEU A 254 -6.67 20.20 1.13
CA LEU A 254 -7.14 19.25 2.14
C LEU A 254 -6.32 19.30 3.43
N SER A 255 -5.00 19.46 3.32
CA SER A 255 -4.09 19.55 4.47
C SER A 255 -4.28 20.86 5.26
N SER A 256 -4.66 21.93 4.57
CA SER A 256 -4.86 23.27 5.14
C SER A 256 -6.32 23.54 5.55
N HIS A 257 -7.25 22.64 5.25
CA HIS A 257 -8.68 22.86 5.49
C HIS A 257 -8.98 22.99 6.99
N MET A 258 -9.82 23.97 7.36
CA MET A 258 -10.13 24.30 8.76
C MET A 258 -11.07 23.29 9.42
N ASP A 259 -11.95 22.65 8.65
CA ASP A 259 -12.88 21.62 9.15
C ASP A 259 -12.36 20.18 8.99
N VAL A 260 -11.05 19.97 8.92
CA VAL A 260 -10.44 18.63 8.96
C VAL A 260 -9.79 18.43 10.31
N ASP A 261 -10.15 17.35 11.02
CA ASP A 261 -9.74 17.11 12.40
C ASP A 261 -8.39 16.37 12.50
N LYS A 262 -8.11 15.54 11.48
CA LYS A 262 -6.86 14.77 11.39
C LYS A 262 -6.42 14.61 9.94
N VAL A 263 -5.11 14.71 9.68
CA VAL A 263 -4.49 14.31 8.42
C VAL A 263 -3.57 13.09 8.62
N ALA A 264 -3.68 12.13 7.71
CA ALA A 264 -2.79 10.99 7.60
C ALA A 264 -2.16 10.99 6.20
N PHE A 265 -0.88 11.31 6.12
CA PHE A 265 -0.14 11.42 4.86
C PHE A 265 0.83 10.24 4.72
N THR A 266 0.91 9.69 3.52
CA THR A 266 1.98 8.79 3.12
C THR A 266 2.61 9.32 1.84
N GLY A 267 3.94 9.46 1.80
CA GLY A 267 4.63 10.01 0.63
C GLY A 267 6.08 10.41 0.92
N SER A 268 6.59 11.42 0.23
CA SER A 268 7.99 11.84 0.40
C SER A 268 8.19 12.65 1.69
N THR A 269 9.41 12.61 2.22
CA THR A 269 9.80 13.37 3.41
C THR A 269 9.65 14.87 3.21
N GLU A 270 9.94 15.37 2.00
CA GLU A 270 9.80 16.79 1.64
C GLU A 270 8.35 17.24 1.71
N VAL A 271 7.43 16.49 1.11
CA VAL A 271 6.00 16.80 1.16
C VAL A 271 5.46 16.61 2.58
N GLY A 272 5.94 15.61 3.33
CA GLY A 272 5.57 15.43 4.74
C GLY A 272 5.81 16.67 5.61
N ARG A 273 6.90 17.40 5.36
CA ARG A 273 7.16 18.70 6.03
C ARG A 273 6.10 19.74 5.66
N LEU A 274 5.70 19.81 4.40
CA LEU A 274 4.63 20.72 3.96
C LEU A 274 3.29 20.37 4.61
N ILE A 275 2.96 19.08 4.77
CA ILE A 275 1.76 18.62 5.47
C ILE A 275 1.78 19.08 6.93
N GLN A 276 2.90 18.86 7.64
CA GLN A 276 3.03 19.28 9.04
C GLN A 276 2.91 20.81 9.18
N GLN A 277 3.53 21.56 8.27
CA GLN A 277 3.43 23.03 8.24
C GLN A 277 2.00 23.50 7.96
N ALA A 278 1.29 22.88 7.01
CA ALA A 278 -0.09 23.21 6.68
C ALA A 278 -1.02 22.99 7.88
N ALA A 279 -0.85 21.89 8.62
CA ALA A 279 -1.57 21.65 9.86
C ALA A 279 -1.25 22.73 10.92
N GLY A 280 0.04 23.05 11.10
CA GLY A 280 0.52 24.10 12.00
C GLY A 280 -0.07 25.49 11.73
N LYS A 281 -0.17 25.85 10.44
CA LYS A 281 -0.64 27.16 9.97
C LYS A 281 -2.16 27.28 9.89
N SER A 282 -2.91 26.18 9.99
CA SER A 282 -4.37 26.17 9.87
C SER A 282 -5.02 26.01 11.24
N ASN A 283 -5.47 24.81 11.58
CA ASN A 283 -6.28 24.51 12.76
C ASN A 283 -5.57 23.58 13.76
N LEU A 284 -4.26 23.36 13.61
CA LEU A 284 -3.49 22.43 14.45
C LEU A 284 -4.03 20.99 14.46
N LYS A 285 -4.69 20.56 13.37
CA LYS A 285 -5.18 19.19 13.18
C LYS A 285 -4.09 18.15 13.48
N LYS A 286 -4.48 17.00 14.01
CA LYS A 286 -3.54 15.90 14.30
C LYS A 286 -2.89 15.40 13.01
N VAL A 287 -1.58 15.18 13.02
CA VAL A 287 -0.83 14.72 11.84
C VAL A 287 -0.16 13.37 12.14
N THR A 288 -0.22 12.45 11.17
CA THR A 288 0.63 11.25 11.13
C THR A 288 1.26 11.14 9.75
N LEU A 289 2.57 10.86 9.71
CA LEU A 289 3.39 10.88 8.50
C LEU A 289 4.09 9.53 8.30
N GLU A 290 3.82 8.88 7.18
CA GLU A 290 4.57 7.70 6.70
C GLU A 290 5.43 8.13 5.51
N LEU A 291 6.74 8.21 5.71
CA LEU A 291 7.66 8.92 4.81
C LEU A 291 8.61 7.96 4.08
N GLY A 292 9.61 8.53 3.39
CA GLY A 292 10.65 7.75 2.72
C GLY A 292 11.63 7.10 3.70
N GLY A 293 12.31 6.06 3.22
CA GLY A 293 13.31 5.32 3.99
C GLY A 293 14.59 5.04 3.18
N LYS A 294 15.66 4.72 3.91
CA LYS A 294 16.92 4.19 3.37
C LYS A 294 17.34 2.97 4.19
N SER A 295 16.47 1.97 4.20
CA SER A 295 16.54 0.84 5.14
C SER A 295 17.81 0.00 4.94
N PRO A 296 18.55 -0.32 6.02
CA PRO A 296 19.66 -1.25 5.96
C PRO A 296 19.17 -2.71 5.98
N ASN A 297 19.87 -3.59 5.29
CA ASN A 297 19.75 -5.04 5.40
C ASN A 297 21.14 -5.61 5.74
N ILE A 298 21.30 -6.29 6.88
CA ILE A 298 22.62 -6.67 7.42
C ILE A 298 22.76 -8.19 7.36
N ILE A 299 23.81 -8.68 6.70
CA ILE A 299 24.08 -10.09 6.44
C ILE A 299 25.39 -10.48 7.13
N PHE A 300 25.30 -11.36 8.13
CA PHE A 300 26.45 -11.90 8.87
C PHE A 300 26.98 -13.17 8.20
N SER A 301 28.24 -13.52 8.47
CA SER A 301 28.92 -14.67 7.84
C SER A 301 28.36 -16.04 8.27
N ASP A 302 27.58 -16.08 9.35
CA ASP A 302 26.87 -17.27 9.84
C ASP A 302 25.46 -17.44 9.22
N SER A 303 25.05 -16.56 8.30
CA SER A 303 23.76 -16.68 7.62
C SER A 303 23.76 -17.76 6.53
N ASP A 304 22.57 -18.33 6.25
CA ASP A 304 22.35 -19.10 5.02
C ASP A 304 22.54 -18.17 3.82
N LEU A 305 23.65 -18.34 3.11
CA LEU A 305 24.08 -17.44 2.03
C LEU A 305 23.09 -17.43 0.85
N ASP A 306 22.52 -18.59 0.49
CA ASP A 306 21.57 -18.67 -0.63
C ASP A 306 20.27 -17.96 -0.30
N TRP A 307 19.76 -18.19 0.92
CA TRP A 307 18.60 -17.47 1.42
C TRP A 307 18.85 -15.97 1.52
N ALA A 308 20.01 -15.57 2.06
CA ALA A 308 20.39 -14.17 2.23
C ALA A 308 20.44 -13.42 0.89
N VAL A 309 21.00 -14.04 -0.15
CA VAL A 309 21.04 -13.46 -1.51
C VAL A 309 19.63 -13.28 -2.07
N GLU A 310 18.77 -14.30 -1.98
CA GLU A 310 17.38 -14.18 -2.49
C GLU A 310 16.56 -13.14 -1.72
N GLN A 311 16.69 -13.10 -0.39
CA GLN A 311 15.97 -12.12 0.45
C GLN A 311 16.48 -10.70 0.22
N ALA A 312 17.79 -10.49 0.11
CA ALA A 312 18.33 -9.17 -0.18
C ALA A 312 17.90 -8.68 -1.57
N HIS A 313 17.90 -9.56 -2.57
CA HIS A 313 17.38 -9.26 -3.90
C HIS A 313 15.89 -8.91 -3.85
N PHE A 314 15.08 -9.67 -3.13
CA PHE A 314 13.66 -9.35 -2.94
C PHE A 314 13.46 -8.01 -2.23
N ALA A 315 14.12 -7.80 -1.09
CA ALA A 315 14.01 -6.59 -0.27
C ALA A 315 14.34 -5.31 -1.05
N LEU A 316 15.28 -5.39 -2.00
CA LEU A 316 15.63 -4.26 -2.86
C LEU A 316 14.67 -4.09 -4.04
N PHE A 317 14.41 -5.16 -4.78
CA PHE A 317 13.77 -5.05 -6.10
C PHE A 317 12.25 -5.29 -6.09
N PHE A 318 11.64 -5.65 -4.95
CA PHE A 318 10.19 -5.78 -4.82
C PHE A 318 9.46 -4.49 -5.24
N ASN A 319 8.35 -4.65 -5.97
CA ASN A 319 7.55 -3.55 -6.53
C ASN A 319 8.40 -2.51 -7.27
N GLN A 320 9.31 -2.98 -8.12
CA GLN A 320 10.23 -2.14 -8.90
C GLN A 320 11.22 -1.32 -8.06
N GLY A 321 11.45 -1.72 -6.80
CA GLY A 321 12.18 -0.91 -5.82
C GLY A 321 11.41 0.34 -5.37
N GLN A 322 10.11 0.40 -5.66
CA GLN A 322 9.20 1.48 -5.30
C GLN A 322 8.46 1.13 -3.99
N ALA A 323 9.20 0.67 -2.99
CA ALA A 323 8.69 0.44 -1.64
C ALA A 323 9.44 1.30 -0.63
N CYS A 324 8.72 1.92 0.30
CA CYS A 324 9.32 2.80 1.32
C CYS A 324 10.31 2.05 2.23
N ALA A 325 10.04 0.78 2.48
CA ALA A 325 10.84 -0.11 3.32
C ALA A 325 11.92 -0.89 2.54
N SER A 326 12.17 -0.58 1.26
CA SER A 326 13.16 -1.31 0.45
C SER A 326 14.54 -1.34 1.13
N GLY A 327 15.15 -2.52 1.14
CA GLY A 327 16.49 -2.80 1.67
C GLY A 327 17.58 -2.19 0.79
N THR A 328 17.65 -0.87 0.73
CA THR A 328 18.48 -0.13 -0.23
C THR A 328 19.95 0.03 0.20
N ARG A 329 20.32 -0.49 1.36
CA ARG A 329 21.71 -0.58 1.84
C ARG A 329 21.95 -1.99 2.39
N THR A 330 22.51 -2.88 1.58
CA THR A 330 22.87 -4.23 2.03
C THR A 330 24.30 -4.24 2.54
N PHE A 331 24.47 -4.44 3.85
CA PHE A 331 25.76 -4.59 4.51
C PHE A 331 26.05 -6.08 4.66
N VAL A 332 27.24 -6.52 4.24
CA VAL A 332 27.63 -7.93 4.26
C VAL A 332 28.97 -8.03 4.97
N GLN A 333 29.08 -8.96 5.93
CA GLN A 333 30.32 -9.22 6.66
C GLN A 333 31.44 -9.67 5.72
N GLU A 334 32.67 -9.23 6.01
CA GLU A 334 33.82 -9.33 5.10
C GLU A 334 34.10 -10.75 4.59
N ASP A 335 33.95 -11.77 5.45
CA ASP A 335 34.25 -13.18 5.14
C ASP A 335 33.43 -13.73 3.95
N ILE A 336 32.19 -13.25 3.77
CA ILE A 336 31.26 -13.74 2.74
C ILE A 336 30.96 -12.68 1.66
N TYR A 337 31.60 -11.50 1.74
CA TYR A 337 31.26 -10.34 0.91
C TYR A 337 31.37 -10.63 -0.60
N ASN A 338 32.53 -11.14 -1.04
CA ASN A 338 32.80 -11.35 -2.47
C ASN A 338 31.84 -12.35 -3.09
N GLU A 339 31.60 -13.46 -2.39
CA GLU A 339 30.69 -14.51 -2.85
C GLU A 339 29.23 -14.02 -2.88
N PHE A 340 28.81 -13.29 -1.85
CA PHE A 340 27.49 -12.67 -1.82
C PHE A 340 27.28 -11.72 -3.01
N VAL A 341 28.28 -10.88 -3.32
CA VAL A 341 28.22 -9.96 -4.47
C VAL A 341 28.10 -10.74 -5.77
N GLU A 342 28.91 -11.76 -5.99
CA GLU A 342 28.86 -12.59 -7.21
C GLU A 342 27.48 -13.23 -7.41
N ARG A 343 26.96 -13.90 -6.36
CA ARG A 343 25.64 -14.55 -6.40
C ARG A 343 24.52 -13.55 -6.63
N SER A 344 24.60 -12.37 -6.00
CA SER A 344 23.63 -11.28 -6.16
C SER A 344 23.62 -10.74 -7.60
N VAL A 345 24.79 -10.57 -8.22
CA VAL A 345 24.90 -10.15 -9.64
C VAL A 345 24.27 -11.18 -10.57
N HIS A 346 24.58 -12.46 -10.36
CA HIS A 346 23.99 -13.55 -11.15
C HIS A 346 22.46 -13.58 -11.01
N ARG A 347 21.98 -13.42 -9.78
CA ARG A 347 20.56 -13.38 -9.47
C ARG A 347 19.83 -12.19 -10.11
N ALA A 348 20.48 -11.03 -10.15
CA ALA A 348 19.97 -9.84 -10.81
C ALA A 348 19.88 -10.03 -12.34
N LYS A 349 20.90 -10.62 -12.97
CA LYS A 349 20.92 -10.90 -14.42
C LYS A 349 19.82 -11.86 -14.87
N LYS A 350 19.41 -12.81 -14.02
CA LYS A 350 18.31 -13.76 -14.29
C LYS A 350 16.91 -13.16 -14.14
N ARG A 351 16.78 -11.92 -13.67
CA ARG A 351 15.48 -11.30 -13.42
C ARG A 351 14.78 -10.97 -14.75
N ILE A 352 13.58 -11.51 -14.96
CA ILE A 352 12.79 -11.28 -16.17
C ILE A 352 12.08 -9.92 -16.06
N ILE A 353 12.25 -9.13 -17.10
CA ILE A 353 11.72 -7.78 -17.23
C ILE A 353 10.83 -7.74 -18.48
N GLY A 354 9.55 -7.38 -18.33
CA GLY A 354 8.63 -7.46 -19.45
C GLY A 354 7.27 -6.77 -19.24
N ASN A 355 6.31 -7.15 -20.09
CA ASN A 355 4.91 -6.75 -20.04
C ASN A 355 4.28 -7.24 -18.71
N PRO A 356 3.62 -6.38 -17.92
CA PRO A 356 3.19 -6.74 -16.57
C PRO A 356 2.01 -7.71 -16.57
N PHE A 357 1.33 -7.86 -17.72
CA PHE A 357 0.27 -8.85 -17.91
C PHE A 357 0.79 -10.22 -18.33
N ASP A 358 2.07 -10.36 -18.72
CA ASP A 358 2.68 -11.66 -18.95
C ASP A 358 2.96 -12.33 -17.60
N LEU A 359 2.37 -13.49 -17.34
CA LEU A 359 2.59 -14.26 -16.11
C LEU A 359 4.03 -14.77 -15.96
N LYS A 360 4.83 -14.75 -17.04
CA LYS A 360 6.27 -15.04 -17.01
C LYS A 360 7.12 -13.84 -16.60
N THR A 361 6.59 -12.61 -16.74
CA THR A 361 7.25 -11.44 -16.17
C THR A 361 7.41 -11.69 -14.70
N ASP A 362 8.63 -11.54 -14.19
CA ASP A 362 8.88 -11.81 -12.77
C ASP A 362 7.87 -10.97 -11.99
N PRO A 363 6.96 -11.59 -11.18
CA PRO A 363 5.93 -10.86 -10.48
C PRO A 363 6.52 -9.73 -9.63
N ARG A 364 7.82 -9.78 -9.36
CA ARG A 364 8.56 -8.79 -8.61
C ARG A 364 8.92 -7.52 -9.41
N TRP A 365 8.76 -7.41 -10.75
CA TRP A 365 9.18 -6.21 -11.55
C TRP A 365 8.42 -5.84 -12.84
N MET A 366 8.47 -4.54 -13.20
CA MET A 366 8.26 -3.97 -14.54
C MET A 366 9.07 -2.66 -14.82
N ARG A 367 9.30 -2.36 -16.11
CA ARG A 367 9.68 -1.06 -16.71
C ARG A 367 8.58 0.03 -16.52
N SER A 368 8.74 0.93 -15.56
CA SER A 368 7.91 2.16 -15.44
C SER A 368 8.54 3.36 -16.16
N SER A 369 7.76 4.13 -16.92
CA SER A 369 8.19 5.41 -17.52
C SER A 369 8.09 6.59 -16.55
N LEU A 370 7.19 6.54 -15.55
CA LEU A 370 6.78 7.66 -14.69
C LEU A 370 7.92 8.26 -13.82
N LYS A 371 9.01 7.53 -13.59
CA LYS A 371 10.20 8.03 -12.88
C LYS A 371 11.52 7.69 -13.56
N ARG A 372 11.49 7.36 -14.86
CA ARG A 372 12.71 7.02 -15.61
C ARG A 372 13.74 8.14 -15.52
N SER A 373 13.33 9.39 -15.71
CA SER A 373 14.20 10.59 -15.66
C SER A 373 14.81 10.87 -14.27
N TRP A 374 14.07 10.61 -13.19
CA TRP A 374 14.57 10.86 -11.83
C TRP A 374 15.57 9.79 -11.38
N VAL A 375 15.32 8.53 -11.71
CA VAL A 375 16.27 7.44 -11.44
C VAL A 375 17.53 7.63 -12.29
N THR A 376 17.40 7.90 -13.59
CA THR A 376 18.58 8.12 -14.46
C THR A 376 19.40 9.34 -14.04
N SER A 377 18.77 10.47 -13.68
CA SER A 377 19.49 11.64 -13.19
C SER A 377 20.24 11.41 -11.86
N LYS A 378 19.77 10.50 -10.99
CA LYS A 378 20.52 10.08 -9.79
C LYS A 378 21.72 9.19 -10.12
N LEU A 379 21.67 8.47 -11.24
CA LEU A 379 22.78 7.65 -11.75
C LEU A 379 23.82 8.53 -12.46
N GLU A 380 23.37 9.50 -13.26
CA GLU A 380 24.24 10.43 -14.01
C GLU A 380 24.96 11.44 -13.11
N ASN A 381 24.29 11.94 -12.05
CA ASN A 381 24.89 12.88 -11.10
C ASN A 381 25.92 12.26 -10.14
N LYS A 382 26.10 10.94 -10.18
CA LYS A 382 27.19 10.28 -9.45
C LYS A 382 28.26 9.92 -10.47
N LYS A 383 29.42 10.61 -10.45
CA LYS A 383 30.65 10.13 -11.10
C LYS A 383 30.75 8.65 -10.78
N VAL A 384 30.64 7.78 -11.79
CA VAL A 384 30.65 6.32 -11.61
C VAL A 384 31.92 5.97 -10.83
N PRO A 385 31.83 5.63 -9.53
CA PRO A 385 33.00 5.15 -8.81
C PRO A 385 33.34 3.77 -9.40
N SER A 386 34.59 3.33 -9.27
CA SER A 386 35.11 2.03 -9.70
C SER A 386 34.35 0.79 -9.20
N CYS A 387 33.28 0.96 -8.42
CA CYS A 387 32.47 -0.08 -7.79
C CYS A 387 31.07 -0.17 -8.43
N CYS A 388 30.95 -0.10 -9.75
CA CYS A 388 29.71 -0.49 -10.43
C CYS A 388 29.88 -1.92 -10.99
N VAL A 389 29.29 -2.91 -10.31
CA VAL A 389 29.57 -4.33 -10.62
C VAL A 389 28.72 -4.87 -11.78
N VAL A 390 27.60 -4.22 -12.11
CA VAL A 390 26.65 -4.71 -13.14
C VAL A 390 26.49 -3.75 -14.31
N GLY A 391 27.00 -2.51 -14.21
CA GLY A 391 26.79 -1.49 -15.25
C GLY A 391 27.78 -1.49 -16.42
N THR A 392 28.95 -2.11 -16.29
CA THR A 392 30.06 -1.93 -17.25
C THR A 392 30.22 -3.07 -18.26
N LEU A 393 29.55 -4.21 -18.10
CA LEU A 393 29.73 -5.41 -18.95
C LEU A 393 28.72 -5.58 -20.09
N LEU A 394 27.84 -4.58 -20.32
CA LEU A 394 26.86 -4.59 -21.43
C LEU A 394 27.07 -3.44 -22.43
N GLN A 395 28.20 -2.73 -22.35
CA GLN A 395 28.48 -1.56 -23.20
C GLN A 395 28.93 -1.94 -24.64
N THR A 396 29.24 -3.20 -24.92
CA THR A 396 29.81 -3.62 -26.22
C THR A 396 28.85 -4.39 -27.14
N ALA A 397 27.58 -4.62 -26.77
CA ALA A 397 26.67 -5.45 -27.57
C ALA A 397 25.32 -4.79 -27.97
N ALA A 398 25.09 -3.50 -27.70
CA ALA A 398 23.80 -2.86 -28.00
C ALA A 398 23.96 -1.44 -28.57
N ILE A 399 24.18 -1.35 -29.88
CA ILE A 399 24.05 -0.10 -30.67
C ILE A 399 22.57 0.25 -30.94
N LEU A 400 21.60 -0.45 -30.34
CA LEU A 400 20.18 -0.06 -30.37
C LEU A 400 19.65 0.08 -28.94
N SER A 401 19.55 1.34 -28.50
CA SER A 401 18.58 1.87 -27.53
C SER A 401 18.43 1.18 -26.16
N SER A 402 19.44 1.22 -25.27
CA SER A 402 19.26 1.19 -23.80
C SER A 402 20.58 1.36 -23.00
N PRO A 403 20.66 2.31 -22.03
CA PRO A 403 21.59 2.20 -20.91
C PRO A 403 20.83 2.30 -19.57
N LEU A 404 20.59 1.17 -18.90
CA LEU A 404 19.93 1.12 -17.58
C LEU A 404 20.43 -0.09 -16.79
N PHE A 405 21.65 -0.05 -16.24
CA PHE A 405 22.07 -0.92 -15.14
C PHE A 405 23.15 -0.20 -14.34
N SER A 406 22.80 0.34 -13.17
CA SER A 406 23.80 0.80 -12.18
C SER A 406 23.13 0.83 -10.80
N VAL A 407 22.74 -0.35 -10.31
CA VAL A 407 22.34 -0.54 -8.92
C VAL A 407 22.90 -1.87 -8.44
N MET A 408 24.20 -1.88 -8.16
CA MET A 408 24.83 -2.67 -7.11
C MET A 408 26.13 -1.95 -6.76
N CYS A 409 26.35 -1.77 -5.46
CA CYS A 409 27.41 -0.99 -4.80
C CYS A 409 27.20 0.53 -4.72
N LEU A 410 26.65 0.95 -3.58
CA LEU A 410 26.86 2.28 -3.01
C LEU A 410 27.07 2.12 -1.50
N THR A 411 28.26 1.65 -1.15
CA THR A 411 28.92 1.87 0.15
C THR A 411 30.43 1.80 -0.09
N ILE A 412 31.07 2.97 -0.12
CA ILE A 412 31.95 3.34 0.99
C ILE A 412 31.15 4.35 1.81
#